data_AF-A0A6B3HK33-F1
#
_entry.id   AF-A0A6B3HK33-F1
#
_cell.length_a   1.000
_cell.length_b   1.000
_cell.length_c   1.000
_cell.angle_alpha   90.00
_cell.angle_beta   90.00
_cell.angle_gamma   90.00
#
_symmetry.space_group_name_H-M   'P 1'
#
loop_
_entity.id
_entity.type
_entity.pdbx_description
1 polymer ?
#
loop_
_entity_poly.entity_id
_entity_poly.type
_entity_poly.pdbx_seq_one_letter_code
_entity_poly.pdbx_strand_id
1 'polypeptide(L)'
;ETVERADLYTSNIKFTLSAQKLFRRDLLVRLGMAFDEKLKTGEDALFTMEAYLRGNGVSVVADYTCYYLVGREDRNQMTKKGGYQRRFDSARALMGLIADLAPAGPRRDSLMVRPFVITLLPQFGPGLVKQSDAVRRKKMALAAPLMDAHWTPELGRRLKVH
;
A
#
# COMPACT_ATOMS: atom_id res chain seq x y z
N GLU A 1 -4.51 -9.79 18.55
CA GLU A 1 -5.53 -9.59 19.60
C GLU A 1 -6.65 -8.72 19.06
N THR A 2 -7.86 -8.88 19.60
CA THR A 2 -8.98 -7.97 19.31
C THR A 2 -8.71 -6.61 19.93
N VAL A 3 -8.98 -5.55 19.17
CA VAL A 3 -8.74 -4.16 19.57
C VAL A 3 -9.92 -3.31 19.11
N GLU A 4 -10.61 -2.65 20.05
CA GLU A 4 -11.74 -1.76 19.75
C GLU A 4 -11.33 -0.56 18.89
N ARG A 5 -10.14 0.01 19.16
CA ARG A 5 -9.62 1.17 18.43
C ARG A 5 -8.13 1.03 18.15
N ALA A 6 -7.80 0.47 17.00
CA ALA A 6 -6.43 0.38 16.50
C ALA A 6 -5.95 1.76 16.01
N ASP A 7 -4.76 2.15 16.42
CA ASP A 7 -4.09 3.36 15.95
C ASP A 7 -3.34 3.07 14.63
N LEU A 8 -3.65 3.83 13.59
CA LEU A 8 -3.07 3.66 12.25
C LEU A 8 -1.55 3.83 12.21
N TYR A 9 -0.99 4.68 13.07
CA TYR A 9 0.42 5.05 13.06
C TYR A 9 1.26 4.08 13.89
N THR A 10 0.71 3.56 14.98
CA THR A 10 1.47 2.67 15.89
C THR A 10 1.22 1.18 15.65
N SER A 11 0.04 0.81 15.11
CA SER A 11 -0.30 -0.59 14.84
C SER A 11 0.14 -1.07 13.45
N ASN A 12 -0.02 -2.38 13.22
CA ASN A 12 0.30 -3.03 11.96
C ASN A 12 -0.82 -2.96 10.91
N ILE A 13 -1.96 -2.30 11.20
CA ILE A 13 -3.08 -2.23 10.24
C ILE A 13 -2.67 -1.57 8.91
N LYS A 14 -1.71 -0.63 8.95
CA LYS A 14 -1.14 0.03 7.76
C LYS A 14 -0.50 -0.96 6.76
N PHE A 15 -0.10 -2.15 7.21
CA PHE A 15 0.46 -3.20 6.35
C PHE A 15 -0.60 -4.09 5.70
N THR A 16 -1.84 -4.11 6.20
CA THR A 16 -2.96 -4.87 5.62
C THR A 16 -3.94 -3.93 4.92
N LEU A 17 -3.71 -3.71 3.62
CA LEU A 17 -4.57 -2.82 2.82
C LEU A 17 -5.48 -3.54 1.83
N SER A 18 -5.69 -4.86 1.96
CA SER A 18 -6.71 -5.52 1.15
C SER A 18 -8.11 -5.11 1.60
N ALA A 19 -9.05 -5.06 0.66
CA ALA A 19 -10.45 -4.71 0.94
C ALA A 19 -11.27 -5.86 1.55
N GLN A 20 -10.62 -6.96 1.97
CA GLN A 20 -11.25 -8.09 2.66
C GLN A 20 -11.54 -7.73 4.13
N LYS A 21 -12.38 -6.72 4.31
CA LYS A 21 -12.71 -6.08 5.59
C LYS A 21 -14.17 -5.65 5.56
N LEU A 22 -14.71 -5.32 6.73
CA LEU A 22 -16.02 -4.70 6.85
C LEU A 22 -15.86 -3.18 6.89
N PHE A 23 -16.63 -2.48 6.06
CA PHE A 23 -16.66 -1.03 5.99
C PHE A 23 -18.09 -0.55 6.27
N ARG A 24 -18.23 0.50 7.08
CA ARG A 24 -19.55 1.12 7.31
C ARG A 24 -20.03 1.76 6.02
N ARG A 25 -21.20 1.36 5.51
CA ARG A 25 -21.77 1.92 4.27
C ARG A 25 -21.87 3.44 4.30
N ASP A 26 -22.35 4.01 5.40
CA ASP A 26 -22.53 5.45 5.53
C ASP A 26 -21.21 6.23 5.48
N LEU A 27 -20.10 5.62 5.92
CA LEU A 27 -18.76 6.18 5.74
C LEU A 27 -18.42 6.27 4.26
N LEU A 28 -18.63 5.19 3.51
CA LEU A 28 -18.30 5.13 2.09
C LEU A 28 -19.13 6.12 1.27
N VAL A 29 -20.44 6.17 1.53
CA VAL A 29 -21.36 7.09 0.85
C VAL A 29 -21.01 8.54 1.15
N ARG A 30 -20.82 8.89 2.43
CA ARG A 30 -20.51 10.27 2.85
C ARG A 30 -19.19 10.76 2.29
N LEU A 31 -18.20 9.88 2.14
CA LEU A 31 -16.88 10.23 1.62
C LEU A 31 -16.77 10.08 0.09
N GLY A 32 -17.82 9.60 -0.59
CA GLY A 32 -17.83 9.36 -2.03
C GLY A 32 -16.85 8.27 -2.47
N MET A 33 -16.61 7.27 -1.61
CA MET A 33 -15.57 6.27 -1.83
C MET A 33 -16.02 5.17 -2.79
N ALA A 34 -15.17 4.92 -3.79
CA ALA A 34 -15.28 3.81 -4.72
C ALA A 34 -13.88 3.30 -5.07
N PHE A 35 -13.78 2.10 -5.64
CA PHE A 35 -12.51 1.63 -6.20
C PHE A 35 -12.17 2.44 -7.45
N ASP A 36 -10.90 2.79 -7.62
CA ASP A 36 -10.43 3.38 -8.87
C ASP A 36 -10.31 2.28 -9.96
N GLU A 37 -11.30 2.21 -10.84
CA GLU A 37 -11.38 1.22 -11.92
C GLU A 37 -10.27 1.38 -12.98
N LYS A 38 -9.59 2.53 -13.02
CA LYS A 38 -8.45 2.78 -13.90
C LYS A 38 -7.21 2.08 -13.38
N LEU A 39 -7.11 1.84 -12.07
CA LEU A 39 -5.96 1.18 -11.46
C LEU A 39 -6.10 -0.34 -11.56
N LYS A 40 -5.21 -0.97 -12.33
CA LYS A 40 -5.21 -2.43 -12.53
C LYS A 40 -4.53 -3.21 -11.42
N THR A 41 -3.87 -2.55 -10.49
CA THR A 41 -3.18 -3.18 -9.35
C THR A 41 -3.06 -2.19 -8.19
N GLY A 42 -3.56 -2.60 -7.03
CA GLY A 42 -3.44 -1.85 -5.77
C GLY A 42 -4.58 -0.87 -5.52
N GLU A 43 -5.68 -1.01 -6.28
CA GLU A 43 -6.94 -0.32 -6.08
C GLU A 43 -7.50 -0.54 -4.67
N ASP A 44 -7.37 -1.77 -4.15
CA ASP A 44 -7.77 -2.13 -2.80
C ASP A 44 -6.93 -1.42 -1.74
N ALA A 45 -5.63 -1.27 -2.01
CA ALA A 45 -4.71 -0.58 -1.13
C ALA A 45 -5.03 0.92 -1.00
N LEU A 46 -5.38 1.57 -2.11
CA LEU A 46 -5.83 2.97 -2.09
C LEU A 46 -7.14 3.09 -1.30
N PHE A 47 -8.15 2.30 -1.65
CA PHE A 47 -9.45 2.33 -1.01
C PHE A 47 -9.35 2.14 0.52
N THR A 48 -8.55 1.16 0.96
CA THR A 48 -8.41 0.85 2.39
C THR A 48 -7.61 1.92 3.12
N MET A 49 -6.53 2.45 2.52
CA MET A 49 -5.75 3.53 3.13
C MET A 49 -6.57 4.82 3.27
N GLU A 50 -7.36 5.16 2.25
CA GLU A 50 -8.27 6.30 2.30
C GLU A 50 -9.31 6.14 3.42
N ALA A 51 -9.88 4.94 3.56
CA ALA A 51 -10.84 4.65 4.62
C ALA A 51 -10.20 4.79 6.01
N TYR A 52 -8.93 4.40 6.16
CA TYR A 52 -8.18 4.58 7.41
C TYR A 52 -7.89 6.04 7.73
N LEU A 53 -7.56 6.85 6.72
CA LEU A 53 -7.18 8.25 6.90
C LEU A 53 -8.38 9.17 7.10
N ARG A 54 -9.47 8.94 6.37
CA ARG A 54 -10.68 9.78 6.39
C ARG A 54 -11.77 9.26 7.34
N GLY A 55 -11.62 8.02 7.83
CA GLY A 55 -12.55 7.38 8.76
C GLY A 55 -12.38 7.83 10.22
N ASN A 56 -13.31 7.41 11.07
CA ASN A 56 -13.35 7.81 12.49
C ASN A 56 -12.65 6.80 13.42
N GLY A 57 -12.12 5.70 12.89
CA GLY A 57 -11.44 4.66 13.66
C GLY A 57 -11.49 3.30 12.97
N VAL A 58 -10.65 2.39 13.46
CA VAL A 58 -10.56 1.01 12.98
C VAL A 58 -10.62 0.09 14.19
N SER A 59 -11.47 -0.93 14.13
CA SER A 59 -11.52 -2.02 15.10
C SER A 59 -10.93 -3.28 14.46
N VAL A 60 -10.27 -4.11 15.26
CA VAL A 60 -9.69 -5.38 14.83
C VAL A 60 -10.37 -6.48 15.63
N VAL A 61 -10.96 -7.46 14.95
CA VAL A 61 -11.46 -8.69 15.57
C VAL A 61 -10.48 -9.81 15.23
N ALA A 62 -9.93 -10.45 16.25
CA ALA A 62 -8.93 -11.51 16.10
C ALA A 62 -9.07 -12.64 17.14
N ASP A 63 -10.24 -12.77 17.77
CA ASP A 63 -10.52 -13.84 18.74
C ASP A 63 -10.84 -15.19 18.07
N TYR A 64 -11.06 -15.18 16.75
CA TYR A 64 -11.29 -16.36 15.92
C TYR A 64 -10.93 -16.07 14.46
N THR A 65 -10.90 -17.11 13.61
CA THR A 65 -10.66 -16.94 12.17
C THR A 65 -11.86 -16.27 11.49
N CYS A 66 -11.73 -15.00 11.12
CA CYS A 66 -12.83 -14.24 10.49
C CYS A 66 -12.92 -14.38 8.97
N TYR A 67 -11.79 -14.69 8.29
CA TYR A 67 -11.73 -14.70 6.83
C TYR A 67 -10.75 -15.77 6.31
N TYR A 68 -11.24 -16.68 5.46
CA TYR A 68 -10.42 -17.68 4.79
C TYR A 68 -10.11 -17.21 3.36
N LEU A 69 -8.85 -16.83 3.12
CA LEU A 69 -8.39 -16.50 1.77
C LEU A 69 -7.86 -17.77 1.09
N VAL A 70 -8.61 -18.27 0.11
CA VAL A 70 -8.24 -19.48 -0.64
C VAL A 70 -7.56 -19.14 -1.96
N GLY A 71 -6.49 -19.87 -2.27
CA GLY A 71 -5.87 -19.82 -3.60
C GLY A 71 -6.73 -20.55 -4.62
N ARG A 72 -6.93 -19.95 -5.80
CA ARG A 72 -7.61 -20.64 -6.91
C ARG A 72 -6.66 -21.64 -7.58
N GLU A 73 -7.18 -22.80 -7.95
CA GLU A 73 -6.43 -23.87 -8.63
C GLU A 73 -5.89 -23.43 -10.00
N ASP A 74 -6.61 -22.54 -10.68
CA ASP A 74 -6.22 -21.95 -11.97
C ASP A 74 -5.03 -20.97 -11.90
N ARG A 75 -4.50 -20.70 -10.68
CA ARG A 75 -3.45 -19.71 -10.39
C ARG A 75 -3.69 -18.32 -10.99
N ASN A 76 -4.94 -18.02 -11.34
CA ASN A 76 -5.34 -16.80 -12.02
C ASN A 76 -5.49 -15.65 -11.02
N GLN A 77 -4.40 -15.28 -10.36
CA GLN A 77 -4.36 -14.14 -9.46
C GLN A 77 -4.13 -12.87 -10.28
N MET A 78 -5.12 -11.98 -10.31
CA MET A 78 -5.03 -10.70 -11.02
C MET A 78 -3.81 -9.88 -10.57
N THR A 79 -3.45 -9.97 -9.29
CA THR A 79 -2.26 -9.34 -8.69
C THR A 79 -0.92 -9.90 -9.19
N LYS A 80 -0.92 -11.05 -9.86
CA LYS A 80 0.25 -11.64 -10.54
C LYS A 80 0.26 -11.37 -12.05
N LYS A 81 -0.82 -10.82 -12.60
CA LYS A 81 -0.94 -10.48 -14.02
C LYS A 81 -0.50 -9.04 -14.28
N GLY A 82 0.55 -8.87 -15.09
CA GLY A 82 1.03 -7.56 -15.57
C GLY A 82 2.52 -7.33 -15.36
N GLY A 83 3.10 -6.44 -16.18
CA GLY A 83 4.52 -6.09 -16.10
C GLY A 83 4.87 -5.29 -14.83
N TYR A 84 6.17 -5.22 -14.52
CA TYR A 84 6.70 -4.50 -13.35
C TYR A 84 6.24 -3.04 -13.26
N GLN A 85 5.90 -2.39 -14.38
CA GLN A 85 5.44 -1.00 -14.43
C GLN A 85 4.20 -0.77 -13.56
N ARG A 86 3.28 -1.73 -13.50
CA ARG A 86 2.08 -1.64 -12.65
C ARG A 86 2.42 -1.50 -11.16
N ARG A 87 3.58 -2.01 -10.73
CA ARG A 87 4.05 -1.85 -9.35
C ARG A 87 4.46 -0.41 -9.06
N PHE A 88 5.07 0.27 -10.03
CA PHE A 88 5.40 1.69 -9.92
C PHE A 88 4.15 2.56 -9.98
N ASP A 89 3.16 2.22 -10.81
CA ASP A 89 1.89 2.94 -10.85
C ASP A 89 1.11 2.79 -9.54
N SER A 90 1.06 1.58 -8.99
CA SER A 90 0.47 1.30 -7.68
C SER A 90 1.20 2.05 -6.55
N ALA A 91 2.53 2.07 -6.56
CA ALA A 91 3.33 2.83 -5.60
C ALA A 91 3.04 4.32 -5.70
N ARG A 92 3.04 4.89 -6.92
CA ARG A 92 2.72 6.30 -7.18
C ARG A 92 1.35 6.67 -6.64
N ALA A 93 0.34 5.86 -6.96
CA ALA A 93 -1.04 6.11 -6.57
C ALA A 93 -1.21 6.10 -5.04
N LEU A 94 -0.65 5.09 -4.36
CA LEU A 94 -0.74 4.99 -2.90
C LEU A 94 0.09 6.09 -2.19
N MET A 95 1.29 6.40 -2.69
CA MET A 95 2.11 7.49 -2.13
C MET A 95 1.46 8.86 -2.35
N GLY A 96 0.87 9.11 -3.52
CA GLY A 96 0.10 10.31 -3.80
C GLY A 96 -1.05 10.48 -2.82
N LEU A 97 -1.90 9.45 -2.66
CA LEU A 97 -3.02 9.45 -1.72
C LEU A 97 -2.59 9.80 -0.28
N ILE A 98 -1.52 9.15 0.21
CA ILE A 98 -1.01 9.42 1.57
C ILE A 98 -0.49 10.88 1.66
N ALA A 99 0.19 11.37 0.62
CA ALA A 99 0.70 12.73 0.59
C ALA A 99 -0.40 13.79 0.55
N ASP A 100 -1.50 13.51 -0.13
CA ASP A 100 -2.67 14.40 -0.25
C ASP A 100 -3.49 14.46 1.04
N LEU A 101 -3.57 13.35 1.77
CA LEU A 101 -4.41 13.23 2.97
C LEU A 101 -3.63 13.38 4.29
N ALA A 102 -2.31 13.30 4.27
CA ALA A 102 -1.47 13.48 5.46
C ALA A 102 -0.37 14.53 5.20
N PRO A 103 -0.29 15.59 6.02
CA PRO A 103 0.74 16.61 5.87
C PRO A 103 2.14 16.02 6.07
N ALA A 104 3.14 16.67 5.49
CA ALA A 104 4.54 16.29 5.69
C ALA A 104 4.90 16.25 7.19
N GLY A 105 5.62 15.20 7.59
CA GLY A 105 6.06 14.99 8.96
C GLY A 105 6.04 13.51 9.39
N PRO A 106 6.37 13.23 10.66
CA PRO A 106 6.62 11.87 11.15
C PRO A 106 5.45 10.89 10.97
N ARG A 107 4.21 11.39 11.03
CA ARG A 107 3.00 10.59 10.79
C ARG A 107 2.91 10.14 9.33
N ARG A 108 3.09 11.05 8.37
CA ARG A 108 3.15 10.70 6.95
C ARG A 108 4.33 9.77 6.66
N ASP A 109 5.51 10.04 7.22
CA ASP A 109 6.67 9.15 7.06
C ASP A 109 6.36 7.73 7.55
N SER A 110 5.68 7.57 8.68
CA SER A 110 5.24 6.26 9.18
C SER A 110 4.30 5.53 8.22
N LEU A 111 3.45 6.24 7.48
CA LEU A 111 2.56 5.65 6.49
C LEU A 111 3.31 5.29 5.21
N MET A 112 4.27 6.12 4.79
CA MET A 112 5.09 5.90 3.60
C MET A 112 5.98 4.66 3.68
N VAL A 113 6.32 4.19 4.89
CA VAL A 113 7.06 2.91 5.07
C VAL A 113 6.43 1.78 4.25
N ARG A 114 5.09 1.69 4.24
CA ARG A 114 4.39 0.58 3.60
C ARG A 114 4.48 0.55 2.06
N PRO A 115 4.17 1.63 1.30
CA PRO A 115 4.38 1.61 -0.15
C PRO A 115 5.87 1.43 -0.52
N PHE A 116 6.80 1.92 0.30
CA PHE A 116 8.23 1.66 0.10
C PHE A 116 8.57 0.18 0.24
N VAL A 117 8.30 -0.42 1.41
CA VAL A 117 8.71 -1.79 1.75
C VAL A 117 7.97 -2.85 0.94
N ILE A 118 6.67 -2.67 0.71
CA ILE A 118 5.84 -3.71 0.11
C ILE A 118 5.73 -3.59 -1.42
N THR A 119 5.91 -2.39 -1.97
CA THR A 119 5.65 -2.14 -3.40
C THR A 119 6.89 -1.69 -4.15
N LEU A 120 7.54 -0.61 -3.73
CA LEU A 120 8.64 0.03 -4.47
C LEU A 120 9.97 -0.72 -4.35
N LEU A 121 10.49 -0.90 -3.13
CA LEU A 121 11.80 -1.51 -2.89
C LEU A 121 11.91 -2.96 -3.39
N PRO A 122 10.85 -3.81 -3.32
CA PRO A 122 10.90 -5.15 -3.91
C PRO A 122 11.18 -5.16 -5.43
N GLN A 123 10.98 -4.05 -6.14
CA GLN A 123 11.34 -3.96 -7.55
C GLN A 123 12.87 -3.96 -7.78
N PHE A 124 13.65 -3.76 -6.72
CA PHE A 124 15.12 -3.68 -6.73
C PHE A 124 15.79 -4.82 -5.95
N GLY A 125 15.06 -5.92 -5.69
CA GLY A 125 15.62 -7.10 -5.02
C GLY A 125 16.66 -7.88 -5.85
N PRO A 126 17.18 -9.02 -5.34
CA PRO A 126 18.32 -9.74 -5.91
C PRO A 126 18.16 -10.14 -7.39
N GLY A 127 16.92 -10.37 -7.85
CA GLY A 127 16.63 -10.69 -9.25
C GLY A 127 16.95 -9.57 -10.24
N LEU A 128 17.14 -8.32 -9.79
CA LEU A 128 17.46 -7.17 -10.64
C LEU A 128 18.75 -7.36 -11.45
N VAL A 129 19.76 -8.00 -10.85
CA VAL A 129 21.07 -8.26 -11.48
C VAL A 129 20.94 -9.11 -12.75
N LYS A 130 19.93 -10.00 -12.78
CA LYS A 130 19.65 -10.88 -13.92
C LYS A 130 18.83 -10.21 -15.04
N GLN A 131 18.36 -8.99 -14.84
CA GLN A 131 17.54 -8.27 -15.84
C GLN A 131 18.43 -7.51 -16.83
N SER A 132 17.90 -7.21 -18.03
CA SER A 132 18.64 -6.43 -19.03
C SER A 132 18.88 -4.98 -18.55
N ASP A 133 19.92 -4.34 -19.10
CA ASP A 133 20.24 -2.94 -18.80
C ASP A 133 19.07 -1.99 -19.09
N ALA A 134 18.34 -2.23 -20.17
CA ALA A 134 17.15 -1.45 -20.51
C ALA A 134 16.09 -1.53 -19.39
N VAL A 135 15.84 -2.72 -18.83
CA VAL A 135 14.89 -2.89 -17.72
C VAL A 135 15.40 -2.23 -16.45
N ARG A 136 16.69 -2.40 -16.11
CA ARG A 136 17.31 -1.76 -14.95
C ARG A 136 17.18 -0.23 -15.02
N ARG A 137 17.57 0.38 -16.14
CA ARG A 137 17.45 1.84 -16.37
C ARG A 137 16.00 2.30 -16.28
N LYS A 138 15.06 1.56 -16.87
CA LYS A 138 13.63 1.92 -16.81
C LYS A 138 13.10 1.89 -15.38
N LYS A 139 13.46 0.89 -14.58
CA LYS A 139 13.07 0.83 -13.15
C LYS A 139 13.61 2.02 -12.36
N MET A 140 14.87 2.38 -12.57
CA MET A 140 15.47 3.56 -11.92
C MET A 140 14.72 4.84 -12.30
N ALA A 141 14.43 5.02 -13.60
CA ALA A 141 13.68 6.18 -14.09
C ALA A 141 12.25 6.25 -13.54
N LEU A 142 11.60 5.11 -13.29
CA LEU A 142 10.27 5.05 -12.68
C LEU A 142 10.29 5.31 -11.16
N ALA A 143 11.37 4.92 -10.47
CA ALA A 143 11.53 5.16 -9.04
C ALA A 143 11.95 6.60 -8.71
N ALA A 144 12.83 7.20 -9.52
CA ALA A 144 13.41 8.53 -9.27
C ALA A 144 12.38 9.57 -8.81
N PRO A 145 11.27 9.84 -9.54
CA PRO A 145 10.31 10.85 -9.10
C PRO A 145 9.57 10.47 -7.80
N LEU A 146 9.41 9.18 -7.49
CA LEU A 146 8.80 8.74 -6.23
C LEU A 146 9.76 8.93 -5.05
N MET A 147 11.05 8.68 -5.28
CA MET A 147 12.10 8.95 -4.29
C MET A 147 12.20 10.45 -4.04
N ASP A 148 12.31 11.26 -5.09
CA ASP A 148 12.46 12.71 -4.98
C ASP A 148 11.28 13.37 -4.23
N ALA A 149 10.05 12.89 -4.47
CA ALA A 149 8.86 13.46 -3.85
C ALA A 149 8.59 13.02 -2.41
N HIS A 150 9.03 11.82 -2.01
CA HIS A 150 8.58 11.19 -0.77
C HIS A 150 9.67 10.64 0.14
N TRP A 151 10.93 10.58 -0.31
CA TRP A 151 12.03 10.14 0.54
C TRP A 151 12.36 11.20 1.60
N THR A 152 12.53 10.75 2.84
CA THR A 152 13.04 11.57 3.95
C THR A 152 14.07 10.77 4.76
N PRO A 153 15.04 11.42 5.42
CA PRO A 153 15.97 10.73 6.32
C PRO A 153 15.26 9.98 7.46
N GLU A 154 14.12 10.49 7.94
CA GLU A 154 13.29 9.85 8.95
C GLU A 154 12.62 8.58 8.41
N LEU A 155 12.05 8.63 7.20
CA LEU A 155 11.53 7.45 6.53
C LEU A 155 12.64 6.39 6.37
N GLY A 156 13.83 6.80 5.93
CA GLY A 156 14.98 5.92 5.80
C GLY A 156 15.34 5.20 7.10
N ARG A 157 15.33 5.91 8.24
CA ARG A 157 15.57 5.32 9.57
C ARG A 157 14.50 4.30 9.99
N ARG A 158 13.29 4.36 9.42
CA ARG A 158 12.19 3.42 9.70
C ARG A 158 12.24 2.16 8.84
N LEU A 159 12.99 2.17 7.74
CA LEU A 159 13.18 1.00 6.90
C LEU A 159 14.15 0.04 7.59
N LYS A 160 13.60 -1.02 8.18
CA LYS A 160 14.43 -2.13 8.69
C LYS A 160 14.92 -2.96 7.50
N VAL A 161 16.24 -3.03 7.33
CA VAL A 161 16.87 -4.02 6.45
C VAL A 161 16.87 -5.33 7.22
N HIS A 162 16.07 -6.29 6.79
CA HIS A 162 16.08 -7.67 7.29
C HIS A 162 16.87 -8.54 6.32
#